data_AF-A0A918FHS7-F1
#
_entry.id   AF-A0A918FHS7-F1
#
_cell.length_a   1.000
_cell.length_b   1.000
_cell.length_c   1.000
_cell.angle_alpha   90.00
_cell.angle_beta   90.00
_cell.angle_gamma   90.00
#
_symmetry.space_group_name_H-M   'P 1'
#
loop_
_entity.id
_entity.type
_entity.pdbx_description
1 polymer ?
#
loop_
_entity_poly.entity_id
_entity_poly.type
_entity_poly.pdbx_seq_one_letter_code
_entity_poly.pdbx_strand_id
1 'polypeptide(L)'
;MQHTRTRTAGITLIEALLSAVVIVLALVAFATVNLQSARTVSSSQLSTYAADALTAVTASIQQGGLQYARPLDLSAEDLQVLASSGSKRAALRPALSGQISPLGGDPPTYRVQIRSSDFTLAAIATAPGGTP
;
A
#
# COMPACT_ATOMS: atom_id res chain seq x y z
N MET A 1 -28.95 -37.32 59.58
CA MET A 1 -28.89 -37.87 58.21
C MET A 1 -28.73 -36.71 57.24
N GLN A 2 -27.60 -36.68 56.53
CA GLN A 2 -27.14 -35.56 55.73
C GLN A 2 -28.03 -35.33 54.50
N HIS A 3 -28.51 -34.08 54.34
CA HIS A 3 -28.99 -33.56 53.07
C HIS A 3 -27.77 -33.13 52.23
N THR A 4 -27.18 -34.05 51.49
CA THR A 4 -26.19 -33.69 50.47
C THR A 4 -26.96 -33.30 49.21
N ARG A 5 -27.26 -32.00 49.09
CA ARG A 5 -27.79 -31.40 47.87
C ARG A 5 -26.80 -31.67 46.73
N THR A 6 -27.20 -32.48 45.76
CA THR A 6 -26.66 -32.48 44.40
C THR A 6 -26.86 -31.08 43.80
N ARG A 7 -25.81 -30.25 43.84
CA ARG A 7 -25.83 -28.91 43.23
C ARG A 7 -24.50 -28.64 42.51
N THR A 8 -24.19 -29.48 41.53
CA THR A 8 -22.95 -29.37 40.73
C THR A 8 -23.22 -29.63 39.24
N ALA A 9 -24.36 -29.16 38.71
CA ALA A 9 -24.71 -29.34 37.30
C ALA A 9 -25.08 -28.02 36.57
N GLY A 10 -25.39 -26.95 37.31
CA GLY A 10 -25.77 -25.65 36.70
C GLY A 10 -24.59 -24.69 36.47
N ILE A 11 -23.47 -24.90 37.15
CA ILE A 11 -22.28 -24.03 37.07
C ILE A 11 -21.44 -24.38 35.84
N THR A 12 -21.37 -25.67 35.47
CA THR A 12 -20.56 -26.16 34.35
C THR A 12 -21.07 -25.71 32.98
N LEU A 13 -22.39 -25.56 32.80
CA LEU A 13 -22.97 -25.18 31.52
C LEU A 13 -22.81 -23.68 31.23
N ILE A 14 -22.92 -22.84 32.26
CA ILE A 14 -22.66 -21.41 32.18
C ILE A 14 -21.16 -21.17 31.94
N GLU A 15 -20.27 -21.87 32.65
CA GLU A 15 -18.82 -21.79 32.43
C GLU A 15 -18.41 -22.26 31.03
N ALA A 16 -19.04 -23.32 30.50
CA ALA A 16 -18.80 -23.79 29.14
C ALA A 16 -19.26 -22.77 28.09
N LEU A 17 -20.43 -22.15 28.29
CA LEU A 17 -20.93 -21.07 27.43
C LEU A 17 -20.02 -19.84 27.50
N LEU A 18 -19.57 -19.46 28.71
CA LEU A 18 -18.66 -18.33 28.89
C LEU A 18 -17.32 -18.60 28.21
N SER A 19 -16.78 -19.81 28.35
CA SER A 19 -15.55 -20.25 27.70
C SER A 19 -15.69 -20.25 26.17
N ALA A 20 -16.82 -20.73 25.65
CA ALA A 20 -17.12 -20.72 24.23
C ALA A 20 -17.21 -19.28 23.68
N VAL A 21 -17.86 -18.37 24.39
CA VAL A 21 -17.92 -16.95 24.03
C VAL A 21 -16.52 -16.33 24.03
N VAL A 22 -15.71 -16.61 25.04
CA VAL A 22 -14.30 -16.13 25.11
C VAL A 22 -13.49 -16.66 23.93
N ILE A 23 -13.65 -17.94 23.56
CA ILE A 23 -12.96 -18.54 22.40
C ILE A 23 -13.40 -17.86 21.11
N VAL A 24 -14.70 -17.63 20.91
CA VAL A 24 -15.21 -16.93 19.72
C VAL A 24 -14.68 -15.51 19.64
N LEU A 25 -14.68 -14.77 20.75
CA LEU A 25 -14.10 -13.43 20.82
C LEU A 25 -12.60 -13.43 20.50
N ALA A 26 -11.84 -14.40 21.01
CA ALA A 26 -10.43 -14.56 20.71
C ALA A 26 -10.18 -14.85 19.22
N LEU A 27 -11.01 -15.69 18.60
CA LEU A 27 -10.92 -15.98 17.16
C LEU A 27 -11.22 -14.75 16.29
N VAL A 28 -12.23 -13.96 16.66
CA VAL A 28 -12.57 -12.72 15.96
C VAL A 28 -11.46 -11.68 16.11
N ALA A 29 -10.91 -11.53 17.33
CA ALA A 29 -9.77 -10.63 17.56
C ALA A 29 -8.55 -11.05 16.74
N PHE A 30 -8.22 -12.34 16.71
CA PHE A 30 -7.11 -12.87 15.92
C PHE A 30 -7.31 -12.67 14.41
N ALA A 31 -8.51 -12.93 13.90
CA ALA A 31 -8.84 -12.67 12.49
C ALA A 31 -8.70 -11.17 12.14
N THR A 32 -9.12 -10.29 13.04
CA THR A 32 -9.02 -8.83 12.86
C THR A 32 -7.57 -8.38 12.82
N VAL A 33 -6.72 -8.86 13.74
CA VAL A 33 -5.28 -8.55 13.77
C VAL A 33 -4.57 -9.05 12.51
N ASN A 34 -4.89 -10.26 12.04
CA ASN A 34 -4.32 -10.77 10.79
C ASN A 34 -4.73 -9.94 9.58
N LEU A 35 -6.01 -9.54 9.51
CA LEU A 35 -6.49 -8.70 8.42
C LEU A 35 -5.81 -7.33 8.42
N GLN A 36 -5.65 -6.71 9.59
CA GLN A 36 -4.91 -5.45 9.73
C GLN A 36 -3.43 -5.61 9.36
N SER A 37 -2.78 -6.68 9.80
CA SER A 37 -1.37 -6.95 9.48
C SER A 37 -1.19 -7.15 7.97
N ALA A 38 -2.08 -7.89 7.31
CA ALA A 38 -2.05 -8.08 5.86
C ALA A 38 -2.24 -6.75 5.11
N ARG A 39 -3.15 -5.89 5.57
CA ARG A 39 -3.35 -4.54 5.01
C ARG A 39 -2.11 -3.66 5.18
N THR A 40 -1.51 -3.65 6.36
CA THR A 40 -0.28 -2.88 6.63
C THR A 40 0.89 -3.34 5.78
N VAL A 41 1.10 -4.66 5.64
CA VAL A 41 2.15 -5.22 4.78
C VAL A 41 1.89 -4.85 3.31
N SER A 42 0.65 -4.97 2.84
CA SER A 42 0.28 -4.59 1.47
C SER A 42 0.51 -3.09 1.20
N SER A 43 0.08 -2.22 2.13
CA SER A 43 0.31 -0.77 2.04
C SER A 43 1.79 -0.40 2.08
N SER A 44 2.58 -1.05 2.95
CA SER A 44 4.03 -0.85 2.99
C SER A 44 4.70 -1.26 1.68
N GLN A 45 4.31 -2.39 1.10
CA GLN A 45 4.84 -2.84 -0.19
C GLN A 45 4.43 -1.89 -1.34
N LEU A 46 3.20 -1.39 -1.32
CA LEU A 46 2.70 -0.39 -2.27
C LEU A 46 3.49 0.91 -2.19
N SER A 47 3.78 1.39 -0.97
CA SER A 47 4.58 2.61 -0.75
C SER A 47 6.01 2.44 -1.27
N THR A 48 6.65 1.30 -1.00
CA THR A 48 8.01 1.03 -1.51
C THR A 48 8.04 0.99 -3.02
N TYR A 49 7.08 0.30 -3.64
CA TYR A 49 6.98 0.26 -5.10
C TYR A 49 6.71 1.64 -5.71
N ALA A 50 5.84 2.44 -5.08
CA ALA A 50 5.60 3.81 -5.53
C ALA A 50 6.86 4.68 -5.41
N ALA A 51 7.66 4.49 -4.35
CA ALA A 51 8.95 5.18 -4.20
C ALA A 51 9.98 4.74 -5.25
N ASP A 52 10.07 3.44 -5.54
CA ASP A 52 10.94 2.89 -6.59
C ASP A 52 10.56 3.46 -7.97
N ALA A 53 9.26 3.43 -8.31
CA ALA A 53 8.73 4.02 -9.55
C ALA A 53 8.98 5.53 -9.61
N LEU A 54 8.75 6.27 -8.53
CA LEU A 54 9.01 7.71 -8.46
C LEU A 54 10.49 8.02 -8.72
N THR A 55 11.38 7.24 -8.11
CA THR A 55 12.84 7.37 -8.30
C THR A 55 13.23 7.07 -9.74
N ALA A 56 12.69 6.02 -10.35
CA ALA A 56 12.96 5.67 -11.74
C ALA A 56 12.46 6.75 -12.72
N VAL A 57 11.25 7.29 -12.52
CA VAL A 57 10.70 8.35 -13.38
C VAL A 57 11.51 9.63 -13.24
N THR A 58 11.81 10.06 -12.01
CA THR A 58 12.60 11.28 -11.78
C THR A 58 14.00 11.16 -12.37
N ALA A 59 14.67 10.01 -12.22
CA ALA A 59 15.95 9.74 -12.86
C ALA A 59 15.84 9.78 -14.39
N SER A 60 14.79 9.21 -14.98
CA SER A 60 14.56 9.25 -16.43
C SER A 60 14.34 10.67 -16.96
N ILE A 61 13.61 11.51 -16.21
CA ILE A 61 13.45 12.95 -16.54
C ILE A 61 14.80 13.67 -16.48
N GLN A 62 15.59 13.45 -15.42
CA GLN A 62 16.93 14.05 -15.25
C GLN A 62 17.94 13.60 -16.31
N GLN A 63 17.73 12.44 -16.93
CA GLN A 63 18.53 11.93 -18.04
C GLN A 63 18.06 12.44 -19.41
N GLY A 64 16.99 13.24 -19.49
CA GLY A 64 16.46 13.76 -20.74
C GLY A 64 15.57 12.77 -21.50
N GLY A 65 14.93 11.84 -20.79
CA GLY A 65 13.96 10.91 -21.40
C GLY A 65 12.80 11.64 -22.07
N LEU A 66 12.76 11.61 -23.41
CA LEU A 66 11.75 12.32 -24.23
C LEU A 66 10.30 11.96 -23.89
N GLN A 67 10.07 10.75 -23.37
CA GLN A 67 8.72 10.29 -22.99
C GLN A 67 8.18 10.99 -21.73
N TYR A 68 9.08 11.44 -20.85
CA TYR A 68 8.76 12.03 -19.54
C TYR A 68 8.97 13.55 -19.51
N ALA A 69 9.45 14.14 -20.61
CA ALA A 69 9.52 15.59 -20.85
C ALA A 69 8.21 16.18 -21.38
N ARG A 70 7.06 15.61 -20.98
CA ARG A 70 5.71 16.07 -21.36
C ARG A 70 4.70 15.68 -20.28
N PRO A 71 3.55 16.37 -20.21
CA PRO A 71 2.44 15.92 -19.38
C PRO A 71 2.01 14.51 -19.79
N LEU A 72 1.96 13.58 -18.82
CA LEU A 72 1.59 12.18 -19.07
C LEU A 72 0.95 11.58 -17.83
N ASP A 73 -0.17 10.89 -18.03
CA ASP A 73 -0.74 10.01 -17.02
C ASP A 73 -0.06 8.64 -17.13
N LEU A 74 0.44 8.12 -16.01
CA LEU A 74 1.13 6.83 -15.92
C LEU A 74 0.14 5.78 -15.44
N SER A 75 -0.07 4.76 -16.26
CA SER A 75 -0.87 3.60 -15.89
C SER A 75 -0.15 2.73 -14.86
N ALA A 76 -0.90 1.80 -14.25
CA ALA A 76 -0.35 0.78 -13.38
C ALA A 76 0.77 -0.03 -14.06
N GLU A 77 0.59 -0.33 -15.35
CA GLU A 77 1.52 -1.06 -16.20
C GLU A 77 2.81 -0.27 -16.41
N ASP A 78 2.72 1.03 -16.71
CA ASP A 78 3.89 1.89 -16.90
C ASP A 78 4.72 1.98 -15.62
N LEU A 79 4.05 2.17 -14.48
CA LEU A 79 4.70 2.21 -13.17
C LEU A 79 5.38 0.87 -12.82
N GLN A 80 4.89 -0.24 -13.38
CA GLN A 80 5.50 -1.56 -13.19
C GLN A 80 6.78 -1.73 -13.95
N VAL A 81 6.80 -1.31 -15.20
CA VAL A 81 8.01 -1.31 -16.01
C VAL A 81 9.07 -0.40 -15.38
N LEU A 82 8.65 0.76 -14.84
CA LEU A 82 9.53 1.71 -14.17
C LEU A 82 10.08 1.20 -12.83
N ALA A 83 9.27 0.49 -12.05
CA ALA A 83 9.68 -0.07 -10.76
C ALA A 83 10.46 -1.40 -10.88
N SER A 84 10.53 -2.03 -12.05
CA SER A 84 11.10 -3.38 -12.19
C SER A 84 12.63 -3.39 -12.22
N SER A 85 13.25 -3.11 -11.07
CA SER A 85 14.66 -3.48 -10.79
C SER A 85 14.82 -4.91 -10.25
N GLY A 86 13.74 -5.69 -10.12
CA GLY A 86 13.86 -7.10 -9.76
C GLY A 86 12.53 -7.83 -9.63
N SER A 87 12.23 -8.68 -10.61
CA SER A 87 11.49 -9.97 -10.58
C SER A 87 10.30 -10.24 -9.64
N LYS A 88 9.79 -9.29 -8.87
CA LYS A 88 8.68 -9.46 -7.92
C LYS A 88 7.67 -8.34 -8.12
N ARG A 89 6.40 -8.60 -7.83
CA ARG A 89 5.29 -7.62 -7.65
C ARG A 89 4.28 -7.45 -8.81
N ALA A 90 3.91 -8.51 -9.54
CA ALA A 90 2.72 -8.48 -10.41
C ALA A 90 1.38 -8.29 -9.64
N ALA A 91 1.38 -8.41 -8.31
CA ALA A 91 0.15 -8.51 -7.51
C ALA A 91 -0.45 -7.18 -7.01
N LEU A 92 0.22 -6.04 -7.19
CA LEU A 92 -0.21 -4.75 -6.64
C LEU A 92 -0.71 -3.75 -7.72
N ARG A 93 -0.88 -4.25 -8.95
CA ARG A 93 -1.15 -3.46 -10.17
C ARG A 93 -2.29 -2.43 -10.07
N PRO A 94 -3.52 -2.74 -9.63
CA PRO A 94 -4.61 -1.76 -9.79
C PRO A 94 -4.61 -0.63 -8.74
N ALA A 95 -3.70 -0.64 -7.76
CA ALA A 95 -3.75 0.28 -6.63
C ALA A 95 -2.92 1.56 -6.83
N LEU A 96 -2.23 1.72 -7.96
CA LEU A 96 -1.35 2.87 -8.21
C LEU A 96 -1.66 3.54 -9.54
N SER A 97 -1.65 4.86 -9.52
CA SER A 97 -1.76 5.74 -10.69
C SER A 97 -0.71 6.83 -10.58
N GLY A 98 -0.14 7.26 -11.70
CA GLY A 98 0.85 8.33 -11.71
C GLY A 98 0.47 9.46 -12.66
N GLN A 99 1.04 10.63 -12.42
CA GLN A 99 0.91 11.79 -13.30
C GLN A 99 2.20 12.60 -13.31
N ILE A 100 2.60 13.01 -14.50
CA ILE A 100 3.68 13.95 -14.73
C ILE A 100 3.06 15.26 -15.20
N SER A 101 3.38 16.35 -14.52
CA SER A 101 2.87 17.70 -14.84
C SER A 101 4.03 18.68 -14.97
N PRO A 102 4.06 19.53 -16.01
CA PRO A 102 5.09 20.54 -16.15
C PRO A 102 4.89 21.64 -15.11
N LEU A 103 5.99 22.08 -14.49
CA LEU A 103 6.01 23.26 -13.61
C LEU A 103 6.61 24.49 -14.32
N GLY A 104 7.20 24.30 -15.51
CA GLY A 104 7.91 25.34 -16.25
C GLY A 104 9.35 25.53 -15.79
N GLY A 105 10.00 26.59 -16.26
CA GLY A 105 11.40 26.92 -15.98
C GLY A 105 12.35 26.62 -17.16
N ASP A 106 13.55 27.19 -17.08
CA ASP A 106 14.70 26.86 -17.93
C ASP A 106 15.92 26.63 -17.02
N PRO A 107 16.37 25.38 -16.82
CA PRO A 107 15.89 24.16 -17.47
C PRO A 107 14.46 23.75 -17.04
N PRO A 108 13.72 23.01 -17.90
CA PRO A 108 12.33 22.66 -17.66
C PRO A 108 12.18 21.71 -16.46
N THR A 109 11.19 22.03 -15.62
CA THR A 109 10.89 21.29 -14.38
C THR A 109 9.54 20.58 -14.47
N TYR A 110 9.47 19.39 -13.87
CA TYR A 110 8.29 18.54 -13.86
C TYR A 110 7.99 18.07 -12.44
N ARG A 111 6.71 18.03 -12.08
CA ARG A 111 6.22 17.33 -10.89
C ARG A 111 5.75 15.95 -11.29
N VAL A 112 6.34 14.94 -10.68
CA VAL A 112 5.90 13.55 -10.77
C VAL A 112 5.11 13.24 -9.51
N GLN A 113 3.89 12.73 -9.66
CA GLN A 113 3.01 12.37 -8.57
C GLN A 113 2.55 10.94 -8.77
N ILE A 114 2.64 10.10 -7.73
CA ILE A 114 2.11 8.74 -7.71
C ILE A 114 1.11 8.64 -6.56
N ARG A 115 -0.08 8.12 -6.86
CA ARG A 115 -1.22 8.07 -5.94
C ARG A 115 -1.68 6.63 -5.75
N SER A 116 -2.06 6.32 -4.52
CA SER A 116 -2.82 5.14 -4.14
C SER A 116 -4.13 5.54 -3.47
N SER A 117 -4.95 4.58 -3.06
CA SER A 117 -6.15 4.83 -2.24
C SER A 117 -5.84 5.52 -0.93
N ASP A 118 -4.66 5.23 -0.34
CA ASP A 118 -4.34 5.60 1.04
C ASP A 118 -3.21 6.63 1.16
N PHE A 119 -2.49 6.91 0.07
CA PHE A 119 -1.35 7.82 0.10
C PHE A 119 -1.07 8.47 -1.25
N THR A 120 -0.23 9.51 -1.21
CA THR A 120 0.27 10.21 -2.39
C THR A 120 1.74 10.55 -2.17
N LEU A 121 2.58 10.19 -3.13
CA LEU A 121 3.98 10.58 -3.19
C LEU A 121 4.18 11.55 -4.35
N ALA A 122 5.02 12.56 -4.16
CA ALA A 122 5.36 13.50 -5.20
C ALA A 122 6.84 13.87 -5.13
N ALA A 123 7.44 14.08 -6.30
CA ALA A 123 8.79 14.59 -6.44
C ALA A 123 8.84 15.61 -7.57
N ILE A 124 9.87 16.46 -7.53
CA ILE A 124 10.17 17.40 -8.61
C ILE A 124 11.43 16.92 -9.29
N ALA A 125 11.40 16.83 -10.61
CA ALA A 125 12.54 16.50 -11.44
C ALA A 125 12.79 17.60 -12.45
N THR A 126 14.06 17.93 -12.65
CA THR A 126 14.52 18.91 -13.63
C THR A 126 15.11 18.15 -14.79
N ALA A 127 14.61 18.37 -16.01
CA ALA A 127 15.18 17.76 -17.21
C ALA A 127 16.42 18.55 -17.66
N PRO A 128 17.41 17.90 -18.31
CA PRO A 128 18.56 18.58 -18.88
C PRO A 128 18.12 19.51 -20.03
N GLY A 129 18.75 20.68 -20.11
CA GLY A 129 18.23 21.85 -20.85
C GLY A 129 18.12 21.70 -22.37
N GLY A 130 17.08 22.36 -22.89
CA GLY A 130 16.79 22.70 -24.29
C GLY A 130 15.66 23.74 -24.27
N THR A 131 15.88 24.90 -24.90
CA THR A 131 15.05 26.12 -24.84
C THR A 131 13.56 25.92 -25.15
N PRO A 132 12.66 26.82 -24.65
CA PRO A 132 11.20 26.75 -24.78
C PRO A 132 10.67 26.53 -26.20
#